data_AF-A0A3N4MIG5-F1
#
_entry.id   AF-A0A3N4MIG5-F1
#
_cell.length_a   1.000
_cell.length_b   1.000
_cell.length_c   1.000
_cell.angle_alpha   90.00
_cell.angle_beta   90.00
_cell.angle_gamma   90.00
#
_symmetry.space_group_name_H-M   'P 1'
#
loop_
_entity.id
_entity.type
_entity.pdbx_description
1 polymer ?
#
loop_
_entity_poly.entity_id
_entity_poly.type
_entity_poly.pdbx_seq_one_letter_code
_entity_poly.pdbx_strand_id
1 'polypeptide(L)'
;MNRSASACAKRALPLPCLNSNNCIEFENSNKINGKETPVNHEKFLPNEFKPEFNEFSTSHRKSAAALEMNVRQFIETFGIEKVGFLTLTFADNVQDVREASRRFHSLQTNFLKKHFEHYVCVYERMKSGRIHFHLIVNTREDIRRGLNFHQIQARNYTSANKNLRQLWQLLRENMEKYGFGRSELMPVKTNSKGLARYVSKYIAKHINSRLPEDKGYRLIRTTIGKKALWKMANSNFSFVSAGSRQWREKLQRWVSCIEPYLKQLAAVEYNRELKPITEENYNRILSSLVSPKWAF
;
A
#
# COMPACT_ATOMS: atom_id res chain seq x y z
N MET A 1 -50.44 -13.78 29.14
CA MET A 1 -50.83 -14.15 27.76
C MET A 1 -49.81 -13.57 26.78
N ASN A 2 -49.40 -14.41 25.82
CA ASN A 2 -48.33 -14.20 24.86
C ASN A 2 -48.57 -13.09 23.83
N ARG A 3 -47.46 -12.57 23.30
CA ARG A 3 -47.13 -12.16 21.90
C ARG A 3 -46.24 -10.90 21.97
N SER A 4 -45.18 -10.71 21.20
CA SER A 4 -44.48 -11.49 20.17
C SER A 4 -43.19 -10.71 19.89
N ALA A 5 -42.04 -11.38 19.81
CA ALA A 5 -40.79 -10.78 19.39
C ALA A 5 -40.94 -10.19 17.97
N SER A 6 -40.59 -8.91 17.80
CA SER A 6 -40.40 -8.32 16.48
C SER A 6 -38.97 -8.58 16.02
N ALA A 7 -38.85 -9.07 14.79
CA ALA A 7 -37.65 -9.63 14.20
C ALA A 7 -36.48 -8.63 14.17
N CYS A 8 -35.34 -9.06 14.72
CA CYS A 8 -34.06 -8.40 14.53
C CYS A 8 -33.70 -8.41 13.04
N ALA A 9 -33.53 -7.23 12.45
CA ALA A 9 -33.07 -7.07 11.08
C ALA A 9 -31.76 -7.86 10.88
N LYS A 10 -31.78 -8.85 9.97
CA LYS A 10 -30.59 -9.60 9.57
C LYS A 10 -29.52 -8.60 9.15
N ARG A 11 -28.44 -8.54 9.93
CA ARG A 11 -27.26 -7.71 9.65
C ARG A 11 -26.69 -8.14 8.31
N ALA A 12 -26.82 -7.29 7.29
CA ALA A 12 -26.13 -7.50 6.02
C ALA A 12 -24.63 -7.68 6.29
N LEU A 13 -24.02 -8.70 5.68
CA LEU A 13 -22.59 -8.95 5.82
C LEU A 13 -21.83 -7.67 5.45
N PRO A 14 -20.93 -7.16 6.31
CA PRO A 14 -20.20 -5.95 6.00
C PRO A 14 -19.40 -6.17 4.72
N LEU A 15 -19.63 -5.30 3.72
CA LEU A 15 -18.81 -5.27 2.50
C LEU A 15 -17.33 -5.26 2.92
N PRO A 16 -16.46 -6.07 2.27
CA PRO A 16 -15.04 -6.09 2.60
C PRO A 16 -14.50 -4.68 2.43
N CYS A 17 -14.27 -4.01 3.55
CA CYS A 17 -13.65 -2.69 3.53
C CYS A 17 -12.20 -2.89 3.11
N LEU A 18 -11.56 -1.84 2.61
CA LEU A 18 -10.14 -1.87 2.21
C LEU A 18 -9.17 -2.34 3.34
N ASN A 19 -9.69 -2.49 4.56
CA ASN A 19 -9.00 -2.86 5.80
C ASN A 19 -9.49 -4.19 6.40
N SER A 20 -10.36 -4.96 5.71
CA SER A 20 -10.81 -6.26 6.22
C SER A 20 -9.70 -7.32 6.08
N ASN A 21 -9.62 -8.20 7.07
CA ASN A 21 -8.66 -9.31 7.09
C ASN A 21 -9.08 -10.35 6.03
N ASN A 22 -8.72 -10.14 4.76
CA ASN A 22 -9.07 -11.02 3.63
C ASN A 22 -8.32 -12.37 3.66
N CYS A 23 -7.74 -12.75 4.81
CA CYS A 23 -6.94 -13.96 5.00
C CYS A 23 -7.71 -15.09 5.70
N ILE A 24 -8.94 -14.84 6.15
CA ILE A 24 -9.84 -15.85 6.71
C ILE A 24 -10.92 -16.10 5.66
N GLU A 25 -10.90 -17.30 5.08
CA GLU A 25 -11.98 -17.74 4.21
C GLU A 25 -13.22 -17.97 5.09
N PHE A 26 -14.22 -17.11 4.96
CA PHE A 26 -15.57 -17.49 5.33
C PHE A 26 -16.17 -18.19 4.12
N GLU A 27 -16.70 -19.39 4.30
CA GLU A 27 -17.53 -20.04 3.28
C GLU A 27 -18.71 -19.12 2.97
N ASN A 28 -18.58 -18.37 1.89
CA ASN A 28 -19.65 -17.52 1.39
C ASN A 28 -20.56 -18.45 0.59
N SER A 29 -21.68 -18.87 1.20
CA SER A 29 -22.69 -19.72 0.56
C SER A 29 -23.40 -19.07 -0.63
N ASN A 30 -23.12 -17.79 -0.91
CA ASN A 30 -23.62 -17.09 -2.08
C ASN A 30 -22.62 -17.19 -3.24
N LYS A 31 -22.73 -18.27 -4.02
CA LYS A 31 -22.18 -18.33 -5.38
C LYS A 31 -22.81 -17.21 -6.21
N ILE A 32 -22.07 -16.12 -6.44
CA ILE A 32 -22.41 -15.18 -7.52
C ILE A 32 -21.99 -15.88 -8.81
N ASN A 33 -22.96 -16.50 -9.47
CA ASN A 33 -22.80 -17.02 -10.82
C ASN A 33 -22.50 -15.85 -11.75
N GLY A 34 -21.38 -15.93 -12.49
CA GLY A 34 -21.05 -15.05 -13.61
C GLY A 34 -20.75 -13.60 -13.22
N LYS A 35 -19.48 -13.18 -13.34
CA LYS A 35 -19.20 -11.76 -13.55
C LYS A 35 -19.71 -11.43 -14.95
N GLU A 36 -20.90 -10.85 -15.06
CA GLU A 36 -21.34 -10.28 -16.33
C GLU A 36 -20.39 -9.16 -16.73
N THR A 37 -19.69 -9.38 -17.83
CA THR A 37 -18.80 -8.40 -18.43
C THR A 37 -19.63 -7.25 -18.98
N PRO A 38 -19.34 -5.97 -18.65
CA PRO A 38 -20.12 -4.85 -19.15
C PRO A 38 -20.09 -4.79 -20.68
N VAL A 39 -21.24 -4.44 -21.27
CA VAL A 39 -21.41 -4.26 -22.71
C VAL A 39 -20.36 -3.28 -23.23
N ASN A 40 -19.59 -3.67 -24.25
CA ASN A 40 -18.40 -3.00 -24.81
C ASN A 40 -17.04 -3.28 -24.12
N HIS A 41 -16.88 -4.31 -23.28
CA HIS A 41 -15.57 -4.72 -22.76
C HIS A 41 -14.52 -4.95 -23.88
N GLU A 42 -14.95 -5.41 -25.05
CA GLU A 42 -14.09 -5.68 -26.20
C GLU A 42 -13.37 -4.44 -26.75
N LYS A 43 -13.93 -3.24 -26.59
CA LYS A 43 -13.27 -1.97 -26.97
C LYS A 43 -12.07 -1.61 -26.10
N PHE A 44 -11.89 -2.33 -24.99
CA PHE A 44 -10.78 -2.18 -24.04
C PHE A 44 -9.81 -3.35 -24.08
N LEU A 45 -9.95 -4.28 -25.04
CA LEU A 45 -8.93 -5.28 -25.28
C LEU A 45 -7.65 -4.59 -25.78
N PRO A 46 -6.46 -5.02 -25.33
CA PRO A 46 -5.23 -4.39 -25.78
C PRO A 46 -5.09 -4.61 -27.28
N ASN A 47 -4.97 -3.51 -28.03
CA ASN A 47 -4.40 -3.55 -29.37
C ASN A 47 -3.01 -4.21 -29.25
N GLU A 48 -2.63 -5.11 -30.16
CA GLU A 48 -1.37 -5.88 -30.14
C GLU A 48 -0.10 -5.02 -30.33
N PHE A 49 -0.14 -3.75 -29.93
CA PHE A 49 1.04 -2.95 -29.66
C PHE A 49 1.44 -3.19 -28.21
N LYS A 50 2.51 -3.98 -27.99
CA LYS A 50 3.22 -3.98 -26.70
C LYS A 50 3.65 -2.54 -26.42
N PRO A 51 2.97 -1.79 -25.52
CA PRO A 51 3.45 -0.48 -25.17
C PRO A 51 4.79 -0.71 -24.47
N GLU A 52 5.81 0.07 -24.78
CA GLU A 52 6.93 0.20 -23.87
C GLU A 52 6.37 0.62 -22.51
N PHE A 53 6.20 -0.34 -21.60
CA PHE A 53 5.61 -0.19 -20.27
C PHE A 53 6.55 0.58 -19.31
N ASN A 54 7.17 1.65 -19.80
CA ASN A 54 8.20 2.41 -19.09
C ASN A 54 7.75 3.79 -18.62
N GLU A 55 6.49 4.18 -18.89
CA GLU A 55 5.92 5.36 -18.25
C GLU A 55 5.18 4.95 -16.97
N PHE A 56 5.73 5.31 -15.81
CA PHE A 56 5.00 5.18 -14.57
C PHE A 56 3.64 5.86 -14.71
N SER A 57 2.56 5.07 -14.59
CA SER A 57 1.22 5.64 -14.41
C SER A 57 1.26 6.71 -13.32
N THR A 58 0.44 7.75 -13.44
CA THR A 58 0.41 8.84 -12.44
C THR A 58 0.20 8.31 -11.02
N SER A 59 -0.56 7.21 -10.87
CA SER A 59 -0.75 6.48 -9.62
C SER A 59 0.57 5.92 -9.07
N HIS A 60 1.36 5.23 -9.90
CA HIS A 60 2.64 4.67 -9.48
C HIS A 60 3.64 5.77 -9.07
N ARG A 61 3.70 6.88 -9.81
CA ARG A 61 4.53 8.04 -9.44
C ARG A 61 4.12 8.61 -8.08
N LYS A 62 2.82 8.74 -7.81
CA LYS A 62 2.31 9.20 -6.51
C LYS A 62 2.67 8.22 -5.38
N SER A 63 2.57 6.91 -5.61
CA SER A 63 2.98 5.91 -4.63
C SER A 63 4.48 5.95 -4.34
N ALA A 64 5.32 6.16 -5.36
CA ALA A 64 6.76 6.30 -5.18
C ALA A 64 7.15 7.55 -4.41
N ALA A 65 6.60 8.72 -4.79
CA ALA A 65 6.83 9.96 -4.06
C ALA A 65 6.33 9.88 -2.61
N ALA A 66 5.15 9.31 -2.36
CA ALA A 66 4.65 9.09 -1.01
C ALA A 66 5.58 8.16 -0.19
N LEU A 67 6.11 7.11 -0.81
CA LEU A 67 7.04 6.21 -0.13
C LEU A 67 8.34 6.91 0.23
N GLU A 68 8.92 7.67 -0.70
CA GLU A 68 10.11 8.48 -0.46
C GLU A 68 9.92 9.47 0.69
N MET A 69 8.81 10.23 0.70
CA MET A 69 8.49 11.15 1.79
C MET A 69 8.38 10.44 3.14
N ASN A 70 7.70 9.29 3.16
CA ASN A 70 7.50 8.51 4.39
C ASN A 70 8.82 7.89 4.89
N VAL A 71 9.67 7.38 4.00
CA VAL A 71 10.98 6.80 4.37
C VAL A 71 11.94 7.87 4.88
N ARG A 72 11.96 9.04 4.22
CA ARG A 72 12.74 10.18 4.69
C ARG A 72 12.34 10.56 6.11
N GLN A 73 11.05 10.75 6.35
CA GLN A 73 10.54 11.08 7.68
C GLN A 73 10.79 9.94 8.68
N PHE A 74 10.69 8.68 8.27
CA PHE A 74 11.00 7.52 9.12
C PHE A 74 12.40 7.62 9.72
N ILE A 75 13.40 7.92 8.90
CA ILE A 75 14.79 8.05 9.35
C ILE A 75 14.97 9.29 10.23
N GLU A 76 14.36 10.42 9.85
CA GLU A 76 14.44 11.66 10.64
C GLU A 76 13.78 11.51 12.01
N THR A 77 12.71 10.72 12.10
CA THR A 77 11.96 10.51 13.35
C THR A 77 12.70 9.56 14.30
N PHE A 78 13.27 8.46 13.77
CA PHE A 78 13.88 7.43 14.61
C PHE A 78 15.40 7.52 14.75
N GLY A 79 16.07 8.26 13.87
CA GLY A 79 17.53 8.28 13.77
C GLY A 79 18.04 7.13 12.88
N ILE A 80 19.00 7.44 12.00
CA ILE A 80 19.57 6.46 11.05
C ILE A 80 20.22 5.26 11.75
N GLU A 81 20.70 5.45 12.97
CA GLU A 81 21.32 4.43 13.80
C GLU A 81 20.34 3.37 14.32
N LYS A 82 19.04 3.68 14.36
CA LYS A 82 17.95 2.79 14.79
C LYS A 82 17.09 2.28 13.63
N VAL A 83 17.56 2.46 12.39
CA VAL A 83 16.84 2.04 11.19
C VAL A 83 17.60 0.94 10.47
N GLY A 84 16.91 -0.19 10.31
CA GLY A 84 17.41 -1.35 9.58
C GLY A 84 16.66 -1.60 8.27
N PHE A 85 17.37 -2.14 7.29
CA PHE A 85 16.81 -2.72 6.08
C PHE A 85 16.77 -4.24 6.22
N LEU A 86 15.56 -4.80 6.28
CA LEU A 86 15.29 -6.21 6.45
C LEU A 86 14.78 -6.81 5.13
N THR A 87 15.51 -7.76 4.57
CA THR A 87 15.06 -8.56 3.43
C THR A 87 14.61 -9.93 3.90
N LEU A 88 13.41 -10.33 3.51
CA LEU A 88 12.81 -11.62 3.83
C LEU A 88 12.55 -12.39 2.54
N THR A 89 13.01 -13.63 2.53
CA THR A 89 12.93 -14.54 1.39
C THR A 89 12.29 -15.85 1.87
N PHE A 90 11.25 -16.30 1.19
CA PHE A 90 10.54 -17.56 1.53
C PHE A 90 11.49 -18.76 1.58
N ALA A 91 11.19 -19.86 2.26
CA ALA A 91 12.01 -21.06 2.19
C ALA A 91 11.82 -21.78 0.83
N ASP A 92 10.59 -21.78 0.37
CA ASP A 92 10.07 -22.32 -0.88
C ASP A 92 9.91 -21.25 -1.98
N ASN A 93 9.61 -21.69 -3.20
CA ASN A 93 9.41 -20.83 -4.37
C ASN A 93 7.97 -20.27 -4.41
N VAL A 94 7.62 -19.40 -3.47
CA VAL A 94 6.31 -18.73 -3.46
C VAL A 94 6.24 -17.68 -4.57
N GLN A 95 5.39 -17.90 -5.57
CA GLN A 95 5.14 -16.97 -6.68
C GLN A 95 3.74 -16.35 -6.63
N ASP A 96 2.82 -16.96 -5.90
CA ASP A 96 1.47 -16.43 -5.70
C ASP A 96 1.46 -15.32 -4.63
N VAL A 97 0.97 -14.14 -5.01
CA VAL A 97 0.89 -12.99 -4.10
C VAL A 97 -0.12 -13.21 -2.98
N ARG A 98 -1.17 -14.02 -3.19
CA ARG A 98 -2.11 -14.36 -2.12
C ARG A 98 -1.40 -15.13 -1.03
N GLU A 99 -0.73 -16.23 -1.37
CA GLU A 99 0.01 -17.02 -0.40
C GLU A 99 1.14 -16.23 0.27
N ALA A 100 1.89 -15.46 -0.52
CA ALA A 100 2.92 -14.57 0.04
C ALA A 100 2.33 -13.57 1.04
N SER A 101 1.14 -13.04 0.75
CA SER A 101 0.43 -12.10 1.62
C SER A 101 -0.08 -12.76 2.89
N ARG A 102 -0.62 -13.99 2.80
CA ARG A 102 -1.11 -14.76 3.94
C ARG A 102 0.02 -15.05 4.93
N ARG A 103 1.17 -15.54 4.44
CA ARG A 103 2.35 -15.80 5.27
C ARG A 103 2.93 -14.53 5.87
N PHE A 104 3.04 -13.46 5.09
CA PHE A 104 3.47 -12.16 5.60
C PHE A 104 2.51 -11.62 6.67
N HIS A 105 1.19 -11.79 6.52
CA HIS A 105 0.22 -11.38 7.52
C HIS A 105 0.41 -12.15 8.84
N SER A 106 0.69 -13.46 8.77
CA SER A 106 1.02 -14.26 9.95
C SER A 106 2.28 -13.73 10.66
N LEU A 107 3.35 -13.47 9.91
CA LEU A 107 4.58 -12.86 10.44
C LEU A 107 4.29 -11.48 11.06
N GLN A 108 3.50 -10.66 10.38
CA GLN A 108 3.16 -9.32 10.83
C GLN A 108 2.44 -9.35 12.18
N THR A 109 1.39 -10.17 12.29
CA THR A 109 0.52 -10.20 13.46
C THR A 109 1.21 -10.82 14.66
N ASN A 110 2.04 -11.84 14.45
CA ASN A 110 2.61 -12.63 15.53
C ASN A 110 4.04 -12.22 15.93
N PHE A 111 4.81 -11.60 15.02
CA PHE A 111 6.22 -11.27 15.23
C PHE A 111 6.52 -9.78 15.01
N LEU A 112 6.24 -9.21 13.82
CA LEU A 112 6.67 -7.84 13.52
C LEU A 112 6.08 -6.82 14.48
N LYS A 113 4.78 -6.90 14.81
CA LYS A 113 4.14 -5.99 15.76
C LYS A 113 4.80 -5.96 17.14
N LYS A 114 5.41 -7.08 17.57
CA LYS A 114 6.06 -7.21 18.88
C LYS A 114 7.49 -6.69 18.85
N HIS A 115 8.24 -7.01 17.79
CA HIS A 115 9.68 -6.75 17.72
C HIS A 115 10.08 -5.48 16.96
N PHE A 116 9.25 -5.02 16.02
CA PHE A 116 9.48 -3.81 15.24
C PHE A 116 8.25 -2.91 15.34
N GLU A 117 8.33 -1.88 16.17
CA GLU A 117 7.23 -0.96 16.43
C GLU A 117 6.69 -0.31 15.16
N HIS A 118 7.62 0.08 14.27
CA HIS A 118 7.30 0.73 13.01
C HIS A 118 8.08 0.09 11.87
N TYR A 119 7.39 -0.11 10.74
CA TYR A 119 8.03 -0.53 9.51
C TYR A 119 7.28 -0.04 8.27
N VAL A 120 8.03 0.02 7.18
CA VAL A 120 7.54 0.15 5.81
C VAL A 120 7.99 -1.08 5.04
N CYS A 121 7.07 -1.75 4.36
CA CYS A 121 7.32 -2.98 3.65
C CYS A 121 6.92 -2.84 2.17
N VAL A 122 7.77 -3.32 1.28
CA VAL A 122 7.52 -3.45 -0.15
C VAL A 122 7.77 -4.91 -0.51
N TYR A 123 6.81 -5.56 -1.16
CA TYR A 123 7.09 -6.90 -1.70
C TYR A 123 7.84 -6.78 -3.03
N GLU A 124 8.87 -7.63 -3.17
CA GLU A 124 9.76 -8.12 -4.26
C GLU A 124 9.15 -9.15 -5.23
N ARG A 125 9.20 -9.08 -6.57
CA ARG A 125 9.07 -10.23 -7.47
C ARG A 125 10.37 -10.30 -8.26
N MET A 126 11.15 -11.32 -7.97
CA MET A 126 12.42 -11.56 -8.65
C MET A 126 12.20 -11.94 -10.12
N LYS A 127 13.27 -11.91 -10.91
CA LYS A 127 13.29 -12.46 -12.28
C LYS A 127 12.83 -13.92 -12.35
N SER A 128 13.06 -14.72 -11.30
CA SER A 128 12.61 -16.11 -11.19
C SER A 128 11.12 -16.26 -10.82
N GLY A 129 10.37 -15.17 -10.66
CA GLY A 129 8.97 -15.16 -10.24
C GLY A 129 8.76 -15.22 -8.73
N ARG A 130 9.76 -15.63 -7.95
CA ARG A 130 9.70 -15.73 -6.48
C ARG A 130 9.47 -14.37 -5.82
N ILE A 131 8.60 -14.36 -4.82
CA ILE A 131 8.26 -13.15 -4.07
C ILE A 131 9.17 -12.97 -2.86
N HIS A 132 9.71 -11.77 -2.68
CA HIS A 132 10.49 -11.33 -1.51
C HIS A 132 9.77 -10.22 -0.77
N PHE A 133 10.19 -9.91 0.45
CA PHE A 133 9.77 -8.68 1.13
C PHE A 133 10.97 -7.87 1.56
N HIS A 134 10.96 -6.59 1.24
CA HIS A 134 11.90 -5.60 1.75
C HIS A 134 11.20 -4.72 2.76
N LEU A 135 11.80 -4.60 3.94
CA LEU A 135 11.28 -3.79 5.03
C LEU A 135 12.32 -2.77 5.45
N ILE A 136 11.86 -1.56 5.70
CA ILE A 136 12.55 -0.60 6.57
C ILE A 136 11.92 -0.74 7.93
N VAL A 137 12.71 -1.04 8.95
CA VAL A 137 12.25 -1.32 10.31
C VAL A 137 12.90 -0.37 11.31
N ASN A 138 12.14 0.05 12.32
CA ASN A 138 12.66 0.70 13.51
C ASN A 138 13.10 -0.40 14.49
N THR A 139 14.40 -0.42 14.83
CA THR A 139 15.00 -1.41 15.71
C THR A 139 14.97 -1.04 17.19
N ARG A 140 14.43 0.15 17.54
CA ARG A 140 14.36 0.75 18.90
C ARG A 140 15.72 1.10 19.50
N GLU A 141 16.71 0.26 19.27
CA GLU A 141 18.09 0.44 19.71
C GLU A 141 19.04 0.68 18.54
N ASP A 142 20.19 1.25 18.85
CA ASP A 142 21.26 1.53 17.90
C ASP A 142 21.88 0.21 17.39
N ILE A 143 21.83 0.01 16.08
CA ILE A 143 22.40 -1.14 15.36
C ILE A 143 23.61 -0.77 14.50
N ARG A 144 24.01 0.51 14.48
CA ARG A 144 25.04 1.06 13.59
C ARG A 144 26.34 1.39 14.32
N ARG A 145 26.29 1.73 15.61
CA ARG A 145 27.47 2.11 16.40
C ARG A 145 28.52 1.03 16.37
N GLY A 146 29.75 1.40 15.99
CA GLY A 146 30.89 0.49 15.90
C GLY A 146 30.89 -0.44 14.68
N LEU A 147 29.86 -0.40 13.84
CA LEU A 147 29.78 -1.26 12.67
C LEU A 147 30.71 -0.79 11.55
N ASN A 148 31.56 -1.68 11.05
CA ASN A 148 32.39 -1.43 9.88
C ASN A 148 31.73 -1.97 8.61
N PHE A 149 31.18 -1.06 7.79
CA PHE A 149 30.48 -1.44 6.56
C PHE A 149 31.37 -2.09 5.49
N HIS A 150 32.68 -1.85 5.50
CA HIS A 150 33.63 -2.52 4.59
C HIS A 150 33.82 -3.98 4.99
N GLN A 151 33.95 -4.25 6.30
CA GLN A 151 34.03 -5.64 6.80
C GLN A 151 32.77 -6.43 6.45
N ILE A 152 31.59 -5.83 6.63
CA ILE A 152 30.34 -6.50 6.27
C ILE A 152 30.27 -6.82 4.78
N GLN A 153 30.75 -5.92 3.92
CA GLN A 153 30.82 -6.18 2.48
C GLN A 153 31.74 -7.36 2.15
N ALA A 154 32.81 -7.55 2.93
CA ALA A 154 33.70 -8.72 2.88
C ALA A 154 33.14 -9.95 3.62
N ARG A 155 31.84 -9.97 4.00
CA ARG A 155 31.19 -11.02 4.80
C ARG A 155 31.82 -11.25 6.18
N ASN A 156 32.52 -10.25 6.70
CA ASN A 156 33.04 -10.23 8.04
C ASN A 156 32.11 -9.43 8.97
N TYR A 157 31.44 -10.15 9.86
CA TYR A 157 30.42 -9.59 10.76
C TYR A 157 30.94 -9.28 12.16
N THR A 158 32.26 -9.37 12.41
CA THR A 158 32.83 -9.20 13.75
C THR A 158 32.64 -7.81 14.33
N SER A 159 32.56 -6.76 13.50
CA SER A 159 32.27 -5.39 13.97
C SER A 159 30.79 -5.14 14.30
N ALA A 160 29.90 -6.13 14.11
CA ALA A 160 28.50 -5.98 14.49
C ALA A 160 28.34 -5.84 16.00
N ASN A 161 27.60 -4.82 16.43
CA ASN A 161 27.32 -4.57 17.84
C ASN A 161 26.35 -5.62 18.42
N LYS A 162 26.22 -5.63 19.75
CA LYS A 162 25.38 -6.59 20.48
C LYS A 162 23.93 -6.59 19.99
N ASN A 163 23.35 -5.41 19.79
CA ASN A 163 21.95 -5.23 19.43
C ASN A 163 21.64 -5.81 18.04
N LEU A 164 22.50 -5.54 17.06
CA LEU A 164 22.37 -6.09 15.72
C LEU A 164 22.49 -7.62 15.72
N ARG A 165 23.44 -8.17 16.49
CA ARG A 165 23.61 -9.63 16.62
C ARG A 165 22.40 -10.29 17.28
N GLN A 166 21.83 -9.68 18.32
CA GLN A 166 20.61 -10.16 18.97
C GLN A 166 19.42 -10.17 18.01
N LEU A 167 19.24 -9.12 17.22
CA LEU A 167 18.19 -9.08 16.19
C LEU A 167 18.40 -10.14 15.11
N TRP A 168 19.64 -10.40 14.69
CA TRP A 168 19.93 -11.49 13.75
C TRP A 168 19.60 -12.87 14.32
N GLN A 169 19.96 -13.12 15.58
CA GLN A 169 19.60 -14.35 16.26
C GLN A 169 18.09 -14.51 16.36
N LEU A 170 17.39 -13.48 16.84
CA LEU A 170 15.94 -13.45 16.97
C LEU A 170 15.24 -13.73 15.64
N LEU A 171 15.72 -13.13 14.54
CA LEU A 171 15.17 -13.39 13.21
C LEU A 171 15.39 -14.84 12.79
N ARG A 172 16.63 -15.35 12.87
CA ARG A 172 16.97 -16.74 12.49
C ARG A 172 16.11 -17.77 13.22
N GLU A 173 15.88 -17.59 14.52
CA GLU A 173 15.11 -18.52 15.35
C GLU A 173 13.59 -18.52 15.07
N ASN A 174 13.08 -17.50 14.36
CA ASN A 174 11.63 -17.31 14.21
C ASN A 174 11.13 -17.28 12.77
N MET A 175 11.97 -16.95 11.78
CA MET A 175 11.53 -16.77 10.40
C MET A 175 10.92 -18.02 9.76
N GLU A 176 11.48 -19.19 10.07
CA GLU A 176 11.02 -20.47 9.51
C GLU A 176 9.58 -20.80 9.93
N LYS A 177 9.17 -20.40 11.14
CA LYS A 177 7.78 -20.55 11.65
C LYS A 177 6.73 -19.87 10.76
N TYR A 178 7.17 -18.93 9.93
CA TYR A 178 6.32 -18.18 9.00
C TYR A 178 6.62 -18.49 7.52
N GLY A 179 7.43 -19.52 7.26
CA GLY A 179 7.81 -19.97 5.93
C GLY A 179 8.93 -19.15 5.28
N PHE A 180 9.66 -18.33 6.03
CA PHE A 180 10.82 -17.58 5.52
C PHE A 180 12.12 -18.35 5.81
N GLY A 181 12.85 -18.72 4.77
CA GLY A 181 14.11 -19.48 4.89
C GLY A 181 15.36 -18.60 5.00
N ARG A 182 15.29 -17.34 4.56
CA ARG A 182 16.40 -16.39 4.70
C ARG A 182 15.88 -15.02 5.11
N SER A 183 16.53 -14.46 6.13
CA SER A 183 16.33 -13.08 6.59
C SER A 183 17.66 -12.36 6.71
N GLU A 184 17.73 -11.16 6.15
CA GLU A 184 18.92 -10.31 6.20
C GLU A 184 18.55 -8.94 6.71
N LEU A 185 18.92 -8.63 7.95
CA LEU A 185 18.79 -7.30 8.53
C LEU A 185 20.13 -6.57 8.43
N MET A 186 20.15 -5.38 7.85
CA MET A 186 21.35 -4.57 7.72
C MET A 186 21.07 -3.13 8.14
N PRO A 187 21.93 -2.47 8.93
CA PRO A 187 21.77 -1.04 9.19
C PRO A 187 21.84 -0.25 7.88
N VAL A 188 21.04 0.80 7.78
CA VAL A 188 21.05 1.68 6.62
C VAL A 188 22.40 2.39 6.52
N LYS A 189 23.07 2.28 5.35
CA LYS A 189 24.39 2.89 5.09
C LYS A 189 24.32 4.40 4.89
N THR A 190 23.44 4.85 4.00
CA THR A 190 23.37 6.22 3.49
C THR A 190 22.31 7.05 4.20
N ASN A 191 22.46 8.37 4.18
CA ASN A 191 21.44 9.31 4.66
C ASN A 191 20.07 9.12 3.96
N SER A 192 19.06 9.84 4.44
CA SER A 192 17.67 9.70 4.01
C SER A 192 17.44 9.82 2.51
N LYS A 193 18.19 10.70 1.82
CA LYS A 193 18.15 10.88 0.36
C LYS A 193 18.65 9.65 -0.40
N GLY A 194 19.71 8.99 0.10
CA GLY A 194 20.23 7.74 -0.46
C GLY A 194 19.26 6.57 -0.28
N LEU A 195 18.62 6.47 0.89
CA LEU A 195 17.64 5.40 1.15
C LEU A 195 16.34 5.60 0.36
N ALA A 196 15.85 6.84 0.22
CA ALA A 196 14.70 7.14 -0.61
C ALA A 196 14.90 6.70 -2.07
N ARG A 197 16.05 7.05 -2.68
CA ARG A 197 16.41 6.58 -4.02
C ARG A 197 16.53 5.06 -4.09
N TYR A 198 17.11 4.44 -3.06
CA TYR A 198 17.24 2.99 -2.98
C TYR A 198 15.86 2.33 -2.96
N VAL A 199 14.93 2.82 -2.13
CA VAL A 199 13.56 2.29 -2.02
C VAL A 199 12.73 2.56 -3.28
N SER A 200 12.85 3.74 -3.88
CA SER A 200 12.20 4.06 -5.16
C SER A 200 12.65 3.15 -6.29
N LYS A 201 13.93 2.71 -6.29
CA LYS A 201 14.43 1.68 -7.21
C LYS A 201 13.70 0.34 -7.04
N TYR A 202 13.35 -0.05 -5.81
CA TYR A 202 12.58 -1.29 -5.58
C TYR A 202 11.14 -1.17 -6.07
N ILE A 203 10.48 -0.02 -5.89
CA ILE A 203 9.16 0.21 -6.50
C ILE A 203 9.24 0.15 -8.03
N ALA A 204 10.26 0.79 -8.62
CA ALA A 204 10.45 0.81 -10.07
C ALA A 204 10.58 -0.61 -10.64
N LYS A 205 11.46 -1.43 -10.03
CA LYS A 205 11.59 -2.85 -10.39
C LYS A 205 10.27 -3.60 -10.27
N HIS A 206 9.50 -3.30 -9.23
CA HIS A 206 8.23 -3.94 -8.95
C HIS A 206 7.15 -3.71 -9.99
N ILE A 207 7.06 -2.48 -10.47
CA ILE A 207 6.06 -2.11 -11.45
C ILE A 207 6.26 -2.90 -12.73
N ASN A 208 7.53 -3.13 -13.11
CA ASN A 208 7.89 -3.87 -14.31
C ASN A 208 7.70 -5.38 -14.18
N SER A 209 7.63 -5.91 -12.96
CA SER A 209 7.46 -7.35 -12.70
C SER A 209 6.04 -7.73 -12.25
N ARG A 210 5.11 -6.78 -12.22
CA ARG A 210 3.74 -7.03 -11.76
C ARG A 210 2.94 -7.79 -12.81
N LEU A 211 2.28 -8.86 -12.37
CA LEU A 211 1.39 -9.63 -13.22
C LEU A 211 -0.08 -9.16 -13.06
N PRO A 212 -0.96 -9.40 -14.05
CA PRO A 212 -2.38 -9.04 -13.94
C PRO A 212 -3.08 -9.61 -12.69
N GLU A 213 -2.66 -10.78 -12.23
CA GLU A 213 -3.18 -11.48 -11.05
C GLU A 213 -2.82 -10.76 -9.74
N ASP A 214 -1.77 -9.93 -9.76
CA ASP A 214 -1.35 -9.12 -8.61
C ASP A 214 -2.28 -7.91 -8.39
N LYS A 215 -3.29 -7.72 -9.23
CA LYS A 215 -4.28 -6.64 -9.10
C LYS A 215 -5.03 -6.77 -7.77
N GLY A 216 -5.18 -5.64 -7.08
CA GLY A 216 -5.81 -5.58 -5.76
C GLY A 216 -4.85 -5.84 -4.59
N TYR A 217 -3.67 -6.40 -4.83
CA TYR A 217 -2.66 -6.55 -3.79
C TYR A 217 -1.83 -5.28 -3.59
N ARG A 218 -1.68 -4.90 -2.33
CA ARG A 218 -0.96 -3.69 -1.93
C ARG A 218 0.55 -3.90 -2.02
N LEU A 219 1.20 -3.13 -2.89
CA LEU A 219 2.66 -3.10 -3.07
C LEU A 219 3.37 -2.65 -1.79
N ILE A 220 2.95 -1.50 -1.26
CA ILE A 220 3.58 -0.85 -0.11
C ILE A 220 2.71 -1.05 1.12
N ARG A 221 3.18 -1.79 2.10
CA ARG A 221 2.51 -2.05 3.38
C ARG A 221 3.22 -1.28 4.48
N THR A 222 2.51 -0.77 5.47
CA THR A 222 3.10 -0.04 6.59
C THR A 222 2.51 -0.52 7.90
N THR A 223 3.19 -0.29 9.02
CA THR A 223 2.51 -0.38 10.32
C THR A 223 1.23 0.46 10.29
N ILE A 224 0.15 -0.11 10.84
CA ILE A 224 -1.17 0.52 10.88
C ILE A 224 -1.33 1.17 12.24
N GLY A 225 -1.28 2.50 12.28
CA GLY A 225 -1.57 3.32 13.46
C GLY A 225 -2.01 4.71 13.01
N LYS A 226 -3.13 5.21 13.54
CA LYS A 226 -3.77 6.46 13.08
C LYS A 226 -2.95 7.74 13.38
N LYS A 227 -1.82 7.64 14.08
CA LYS A 227 -0.94 8.76 14.46
C LYS A 227 0.56 8.39 14.41
N ALA A 228 0.98 7.64 13.39
CA ALA A 228 2.41 7.37 13.22
C ALA A 228 3.14 8.66 12.82
N LEU A 229 3.94 9.24 13.71
CA LEU A 229 4.69 10.50 13.50
C LEU A 229 5.51 10.51 12.21
N TRP A 230 5.98 9.34 11.79
CA TRP A 230 6.80 9.19 10.59
C TRP A 230 6.00 9.19 9.28
N LYS A 231 4.68 9.03 9.31
CA LYS A 231 3.86 8.85 8.11
C LYS A 231 3.32 10.19 7.59
N MET A 232 4.14 10.87 6.79
CA MET A 232 3.87 12.19 6.23
C MET A 232 2.91 12.20 5.03
N ALA A 233 2.93 11.16 4.20
CA ALA A 233 2.26 11.17 2.90
C ALA A 233 1.42 9.92 2.63
N ASN A 234 0.35 10.12 1.89
CA ASN A 234 -0.42 9.07 1.21
C ASN A 234 -0.43 9.40 -0.30
N SER A 235 -1.04 8.56 -1.14
CA SER A 235 -1.12 8.81 -2.59
C SER A 235 -2.29 9.74 -3.01
N ASN A 236 -2.99 10.36 -2.05
CA ASN A 236 -4.11 11.29 -2.30
C ASN A 236 -3.60 12.72 -2.50
N PHE A 237 -2.71 12.89 -3.47
CA PHE A 237 -2.27 14.21 -3.95
C PHE A 237 -2.10 14.14 -5.46
N SER A 238 -1.90 15.28 -6.11
CA SER A 238 -1.57 15.35 -7.53
C SER A 238 -0.33 16.20 -7.75
N PHE A 239 0.53 15.78 -8.68
CA PHE A 239 1.68 16.59 -9.07
C PHE A 239 1.20 17.86 -9.78
N VAL A 240 1.88 18.97 -9.53
CA VAL A 240 1.68 20.20 -10.29
C VAL A 240 2.31 19.99 -11.67
N SER A 241 1.49 19.95 -12.72
CA SER A 241 1.92 19.75 -14.09
C SER A 241 0.94 20.42 -15.05
N ALA A 242 1.34 20.60 -16.31
CA ALA A 242 0.44 21.10 -17.35
C ALA A 242 -0.85 20.26 -17.45
N GLY A 243 -0.73 18.93 -17.39
CA GLY A 243 -1.88 18.03 -17.41
C GLY A 243 -2.79 18.18 -16.19
N SER A 244 -2.23 18.31 -14.97
CA SER A 244 -3.06 18.51 -13.77
C SER A 244 -3.74 19.88 -13.74
N ARG A 245 -3.09 20.91 -14.30
CA ARG A 245 -3.70 22.23 -14.53
C ARG A 245 -4.86 22.14 -15.51
N GLN A 246 -4.64 21.54 -16.68
CA GLN A 246 -5.67 21.40 -17.71
C GLN A 246 -6.88 20.60 -17.18
N TRP A 247 -6.64 19.56 -16.38
CA TRP A 247 -7.72 18.81 -15.73
C TRP A 247 -8.54 19.69 -14.79
N ARG A 248 -7.91 20.53 -13.95
CA ARG A 248 -8.61 21.47 -13.05
C ARG A 248 -9.44 22.50 -13.82
N GLU A 249 -8.88 23.06 -14.90
CA GLU A 249 -9.58 24.02 -15.78
C GLU A 249 -10.79 23.38 -16.47
N LYS A 250 -10.65 22.15 -16.98
CA LYS A 250 -11.76 21.39 -17.59
C LYS A 250 -12.83 21.02 -16.57
N LEU A 251 -12.42 20.60 -15.37
CA LEU A 251 -13.36 20.30 -14.27
C LEU A 251 -14.16 21.54 -13.90
N GLN A 252 -13.52 22.69 -13.75
CA GLN A 252 -14.21 23.95 -13.44
C GLN A 252 -15.28 24.27 -14.49
N ARG A 253 -14.93 24.20 -15.78
CA ARG A 253 -15.88 24.45 -16.87
C ARG A 253 -17.05 23.46 -16.84
N TRP A 254 -16.76 22.18 -16.64
CA TRP A 254 -17.80 21.15 -16.55
C TRP A 254 -18.73 21.36 -15.35
N VAL A 255 -18.18 21.71 -14.18
CA VAL A 255 -18.95 22.05 -12.98
C VAL A 255 -19.87 23.24 -13.26
N SER A 256 -19.37 24.31 -13.90
CA SER A 256 -20.19 25.47 -14.26
C SER A 256 -21.35 25.11 -15.19
N CYS A 257 -21.17 24.13 -16.09
CA CYS A 257 -22.25 23.66 -16.96
C CYS A 257 -23.30 22.81 -16.24
N ILE A 258 -22.90 21.94 -15.31
CA ILE A 258 -23.81 20.98 -14.66
C ILE A 258 -24.44 21.53 -13.37
N GLU A 259 -23.84 22.54 -12.73
CA GLU A 259 -24.32 23.07 -11.45
C GLU A 259 -25.80 23.52 -11.47
N PRO A 260 -26.32 24.21 -12.50
CA PRO A 260 -27.74 24.56 -12.55
C PRO A 260 -28.66 23.33 -12.55
N TYR A 261 -28.28 22.29 -13.29
CA TYR A 261 -29.01 21.02 -13.31
C TYR A 261 -28.98 20.32 -11.94
N LEU A 262 -27.82 20.28 -11.28
CA LEU A 262 -27.69 19.67 -9.95
C LEU A 262 -28.51 20.43 -8.88
N LYS A 263 -28.62 21.76 -8.99
CA LYS A 263 -29.50 22.56 -8.12
C LYS A 263 -30.96 22.20 -8.31
N GLN A 264 -31.41 22.05 -9.55
CA GLN A 264 -32.77 21.63 -9.86
C GLN A 264 -33.05 20.21 -9.35
N LEU A 265 -32.14 19.26 -9.60
CA LEU A 265 -32.26 17.88 -9.11
C LEU A 265 -32.34 17.82 -7.58
N ALA A 266 -31.49 18.58 -6.87
CA ALA A 266 -31.49 18.64 -5.41
C ALA A 266 -32.82 19.19 -4.84
N ALA A 267 -33.40 20.20 -5.50
CA ALA A 267 -34.66 20.79 -5.09
C ALA A 267 -35.84 19.83 -5.33
N VAL A 268 -35.90 19.18 -6.50
CA VAL A 268 -37.03 18.34 -6.90
C VAL A 268 -37.00 16.97 -6.21
N GLU A 269 -35.88 16.26 -6.27
CA GLU A 269 -35.80 14.86 -5.82
C GLU A 269 -35.51 14.73 -4.32
N TYR A 270 -34.77 15.70 -3.76
CA TYR A 270 -34.27 15.61 -2.38
C TYR A 270 -34.84 16.69 -1.46
N ASN A 271 -35.66 17.61 -1.98
CA ASN A 271 -36.22 18.76 -1.27
C ASN A 271 -35.14 19.53 -0.48
N ARG A 272 -33.99 19.78 -1.11
CA ARG A 272 -32.82 20.42 -0.51
C ARG A 272 -32.28 21.54 -1.38
N GLU A 273 -31.88 22.63 -0.75
CA GLU A 273 -31.13 23.69 -1.41
C GLU A 273 -29.64 23.35 -1.49
N LEU A 274 -29.10 23.34 -2.72
CA LEU A 274 -27.70 23.04 -2.95
C LEU A 274 -26.85 24.32 -2.90
N LYS A 275 -25.89 24.35 -1.96
CA LYS A 275 -24.87 25.42 -1.90
C LYS A 275 -24.06 25.49 -3.19
N PRO A 276 -23.56 26.68 -3.59
CA PRO A 276 -22.68 26.81 -4.74
C PRO A 276 -21.50 25.84 -4.70
N ILE A 277 -21.15 25.29 -5.86
CA ILE A 277 -20.05 24.34 -5.95
C ILE A 277 -18.72 25.10 -5.92
N THR A 278 -17.85 24.76 -4.97
CA THR A 278 -16.53 25.37 -4.77
C THR A 278 -15.43 24.32 -4.74
N GLU A 279 -14.17 24.78 -4.76
CA GLU A 279 -12.97 23.93 -4.67
C GLU A 279 -12.94 23.07 -3.39
N GLU A 280 -13.61 23.50 -2.33
CA GLU A 280 -13.66 22.79 -1.04
C GLU A 280 -14.76 21.73 -0.97
N ASN A 281 -15.85 21.91 -1.73
CA ASN A 281 -17.06 21.12 -1.55
C ASN A 281 -17.45 20.26 -2.77
N TYR A 282 -16.85 20.49 -3.95
CA TYR A 282 -17.26 19.85 -5.21
C TYR A 282 -17.29 18.34 -5.12
N ASN A 283 -16.24 17.72 -4.57
CA ASN A 283 -16.16 16.27 -4.49
C ASN A 283 -17.29 15.67 -3.64
N ARG A 284 -17.66 16.33 -2.53
CA ARG A 284 -18.74 15.87 -1.65
C ARG A 284 -20.09 15.95 -2.36
N ILE A 285 -20.36 17.08 -3.03
CA ILE A 285 -21.62 17.33 -3.74
C ILE A 285 -21.79 16.33 -4.90
N LEU A 286 -20.78 16.20 -5.75
CA LEU A 286 -20.82 15.32 -6.92
C LEU A 286 -20.91 13.84 -6.51
N SER A 287 -20.24 13.45 -5.42
CA SER A 287 -20.36 12.10 -4.88
C SER A 287 -21.77 11.78 -4.39
N SER A 288 -22.48 12.76 -3.85
CA SER A 288 -23.84 12.57 -3.34
C SER A 288 -24.92 12.62 -4.42
N LEU A 289 -24.78 13.49 -5.43
CA LEU A 289 -25.84 13.76 -6.41
C LEU A 289 -25.64 13.07 -7.76
N VAL A 290 -24.39 12.78 -8.15
CA VAL A 290 -24.09 12.13 -9.43
C VAL A 290 -23.80 10.65 -9.18
N SER A 291 -22.71 10.36 -8.46
CA SER A 291 -22.30 9.02 -8.10
C SER A 291 -21.10 9.08 -7.17
N PRO A 292 -20.94 8.15 -6.21
CA PRO A 292 -19.70 8.00 -5.43
C PRO A 292 -18.44 7.79 -6.30
N LYS A 293 -18.62 7.48 -7.59
CA LYS A 293 -17.56 7.28 -8.59
C LYS A 293 -17.56 8.34 -9.69
N TRP A 294 -18.09 9.54 -9.46
CA TRP A 294 -18.24 10.58 -10.49
C TRP A 294 -16.94 10.96 -11.25
N ALA A 295 -15.77 10.67 -10.66
CA ALA A 295 -14.45 10.95 -11.24
C ALA A 295 -13.63 9.69 -11.63
N PHE A 296 -14.29 8.53 -11.78
CA PHE A 296 -13.66 7.24 -12.13
C PHE A 296 -14.14 6.68 -13.46
#